data_AF-A0A2V8LUC9-F1
#
_entry.id   AF-A0A2V8LUC9-F1
#
_cell.length_a   1.000
_cell.length_b   1.000
_cell.length_c   1.000
_cell.angle_alpha   90.00
_cell.angle_beta   90.00
_cell.angle_gamma   90.00
#
_symmetry.space_group_name_H-M   'P 1'
#
loop_
_entity.id
_entity.type
_entity.pdbx_description
1 polymer ?
#
loop_
_entity_poly.entity_id
_entity_poly.type
_entity_poly.pdbx_seq_one_letter_code
_entity_poly.pdbx_strand_id
1 'polypeptide(L)'
;MPSLFDAPPPTAAVKEPVKEERGTLKLARDFVRWCCSVGERFRNSPDVVNLRYWARKNKLKMKEREESEILEFARPLFLKRIEQSITKAETPN
;
A
#
# COMPACT_ATOMS: atom_id res chain seq x y z
N MET A 1 -13.57 -55.76 -1.47
CA MET A 1 -13.87 -54.48 -2.16
C MET A 1 -12.92 -53.43 -1.60
N PRO A 2 -11.81 -53.09 -2.29
CA PRO A 2 -10.90 -52.07 -1.81
C PRO A 2 -11.43 -50.66 -2.13
N SER A 3 -11.28 -49.74 -1.17
CA SER A 3 -11.81 -48.37 -1.17
C SER A 3 -11.16 -47.48 -2.24
N LEU A 4 -11.98 -46.78 -3.02
CA LEU A 4 -11.62 -45.94 -4.18
C LEU A 4 -11.38 -44.45 -3.81
N PHE A 5 -11.14 -44.14 -2.53
CA PHE A 5 -10.98 -42.76 -2.06
C PHE A 5 -9.78 -42.58 -1.14
N ASP A 6 -8.62 -43.11 -1.54
CA ASP A 6 -7.34 -42.64 -1.02
C ASP A 6 -6.63 -41.85 -2.13
N ALA A 7 -7.00 -40.58 -2.23
CA ALA A 7 -6.30 -39.61 -3.05
C ALA A 7 -5.99 -38.39 -2.17
N PRO A 8 -4.74 -38.14 -1.79
CA PRO A 8 -4.37 -36.88 -1.16
C PRO A 8 -4.59 -35.75 -2.18
N PRO A 9 -5.14 -34.58 -1.78
CA PRO A 9 -5.30 -33.47 -2.69
C PRO A 9 -3.93 -33.00 -3.20
N PRO A 10 -3.81 -32.63 -4.50
CA PRO A 10 -2.55 -32.18 -5.06
C PRO A 10 -2.12 -30.90 -4.35
N THR A 11 -1.00 -30.99 -3.63
CA THR A 11 -0.24 -29.85 -3.11
C THR A 11 0.46 -29.16 -4.29
N ALA A 12 -0.33 -28.65 -5.22
CA ALA A 12 0.15 -27.81 -6.30
C ALA A 12 0.05 -26.34 -5.85
N ALA A 13 1.19 -25.85 -5.34
CA ALA A 13 1.62 -24.46 -5.38
C ALA A 13 0.65 -23.44 -6.02
N VAL A 14 -0.32 -22.94 -5.26
CA VAL A 14 -0.96 -21.65 -5.55
C VAL A 14 -0.25 -20.63 -4.68
N LYS A 15 0.76 -19.96 -5.26
CA LYS A 15 1.46 -18.83 -4.67
C LYS A 15 0.45 -17.73 -4.34
N GLU A 16 0.10 -17.65 -3.07
CA GLU A 16 -0.35 -16.49 -2.29
C GLU A 16 -0.54 -15.15 -3.04
N PRO A 17 -1.63 -14.89 -3.79
CA PRO A 17 -1.93 -13.52 -4.23
C PRO A 17 -2.34 -12.63 -3.04
N VAL A 18 -2.95 -13.22 -2.01
CA VAL A 18 -3.54 -12.51 -0.87
C VAL A 18 -2.49 -11.88 0.06
N LYS A 19 -1.28 -12.45 0.12
CA LYS A 19 -0.23 -12.00 1.04
C LYS A 19 0.57 -10.83 0.46
N GLU A 20 0.84 -10.86 -0.85
CA GLU A 20 1.44 -9.73 -1.57
C GLU A 20 0.50 -8.53 -1.56
N GLU A 21 -0.80 -8.69 -1.86
CA GLU A 21 -1.77 -7.58 -1.82
C GLU A 21 -1.84 -6.90 -0.43
N ARG A 22 -1.79 -7.70 0.66
CA ARG A 22 -1.74 -7.15 2.03
C ARG A 22 -0.45 -6.39 2.31
N GLY A 23 0.67 -6.83 1.76
CA GLY A 23 1.97 -6.15 1.86
C GLY A 23 1.94 -4.79 1.16
N THR A 24 1.48 -4.78 -0.09
CA THR A 24 1.34 -3.58 -0.94
C THR A 24 0.43 -2.54 -0.31
N LEU A 25 -0.72 -2.96 0.23
CA LEU A 25 -1.67 -2.06 0.90
C LEU A 25 -1.06 -1.43 2.17
N LYS A 26 -0.28 -2.20 2.95
CA LYS A 26 0.41 -1.69 4.13
C LYS A 26 1.46 -0.64 3.73
N LEU A 27 2.25 -0.92 2.70
CA LEU A 27 3.25 -0.01 2.16
C LEU A 27 2.61 1.29 1.65
N ALA A 28 1.47 1.20 0.97
CA ALA A 28 0.70 2.36 0.53
C ALA A 28 0.26 3.24 1.71
N ARG A 29 -0.24 2.65 2.80
CA ARG A 29 -0.62 3.40 4.01
C ARG A 29 0.57 4.07 4.68
N ASP A 30 1.69 3.37 4.79
CA ASP A 30 2.92 3.91 5.40
C ASP A 30 3.52 5.02 4.53
N PHE A 31 3.49 4.87 3.22
CA PHE A 31 3.88 5.90 2.26
C PHE A 31 2.99 7.15 2.36
N VAL A 32 1.66 6.99 2.38
CA VAL A 32 0.72 8.12 2.56
C VAL A 32 0.95 8.83 3.89
N ARG A 33 1.22 8.07 4.98
CA ARG A 33 1.56 8.67 6.28
C ARG A 33 2.81 9.54 6.16
N TRP A 34 3.83 9.06 5.46
CA TRP A 34 5.06 9.83 5.22
C TRP A 34 4.81 11.07 4.35
N CYS A 35 3.99 10.96 3.30
CA CYS A 35 3.60 12.10 2.47
C CYS A 35 2.89 13.21 3.27
N CYS A 36 2.11 12.83 4.28
CA CYS A 36 1.42 13.77 5.16
C CYS A 36 2.23 14.22 6.39
N SER A 37 3.41 13.64 6.66
CA SER A 37 4.18 13.96 7.87
C SER A 37 5.29 14.99 7.66
N VAL A 38 5.71 15.24 6.42
CA VAL A 38 6.81 16.17 6.12
C VAL A 38 6.23 17.57 5.87
N GLY A 39 6.22 18.40 6.91
CA GLY A 39 6.09 19.87 6.81
C GLY A 39 4.65 20.42 6.91
N GLU A 40 4.44 21.36 7.83
CA GLU A 40 3.19 22.12 8.03
C GLU A 40 2.72 22.91 6.78
N ARG A 41 3.52 22.98 5.71
CA ARG A 41 3.25 23.82 4.53
C ARG A 41 3.31 23.10 3.18
N PHE A 42 3.87 21.89 3.08
CA PHE A 42 4.00 21.18 1.81
C PHE A 42 3.85 19.67 2.01
N ARG A 43 2.62 19.15 1.84
CA ARG A 43 2.39 17.70 1.76
C ARG A 43 3.06 17.20 0.48
N ASN A 44 3.90 16.17 0.57
CA ASN A 44 4.46 15.54 -0.62
C ASN A 44 3.33 14.84 -1.39
N SER A 45 3.26 15.06 -2.70
CA SER A 45 2.31 14.38 -3.57
C SER A 45 2.59 12.87 -3.60
N PRO A 46 1.58 12.00 -3.62
CA PRO A 46 1.76 10.56 -3.82
C PRO A 46 2.09 10.25 -5.29
N ASP A 47 3.30 10.61 -5.70
CA ASP A 47 3.87 10.37 -7.03
C ASP A 47 5.05 9.40 -7.00
N VAL A 48 5.51 8.98 -8.19
CA VAL A 48 6.58 7.99 -8.33
C VAL A 48 7.93 8.48 -7.81
N VAL A 49 8.22 9.78 -7.90
CA VAL A 49 9.48 10.37 -7.45
C VAL A 49 9.55 10.32 -5.93
N ASN A 50 8.46 10.73 -5.28
CA ASN A 50 8.31 10.67 -3.84
C ASN A 50 8.28 9.23 -3.32
N LEU A 51 7.61 8.31 -4.02
CA LEU A 51 7.61 6.89 -3.66
C LEU A 51 9.02 6.31 -3.70
N ARG A 52 9.79 6.55 -4.78
CA ARG A 52 11.17 6.08 -4.90
C ARG A 52 12.09 6.74 -3.88
N TYR A 53 11.90 8.01 -3.57
CA TYR A 53 12.65 8.68 -2.52
C TYR A 53 12.39 8.05 -1.15
N TRP A 54 11.12 7.87 -0.80
CA TRP A 54 10.71 7.19 0.43
C TRP A 54 11.24 5.75 0.50
N ALA A 55 11.12 4.98 -0.58
CA ALA A 55 11.60 3.61 -0.66
C ALA A 55 13.13 3.54 -0.43
N ARG A 56 13.91 4.42 -1.08
CA ARG A 56 15.36 4.53 -0.86
C ARG A 56 15.70 4.85 0.59
N LYS A 57 15.01 5.82 1.20
CA LYS A 57 15.22 6.20 2.61
C LYS A 57 14.95 5.04 3.57
N ASN A 58 13.94 4.22 3.28
CA ASN A 58 13.55 3.06 4.08
C ASN A 58 14.24 1.75 3.65
N LYS A 59 15.18 1.81 2.70
CA LYS A 59 15.91 0.66 2.16
C LYS A 59 14.97 -0.44 1.60
N LEU A 60 13.83 -0.04 1.05
CA LEU A 60 12.87 -0.93 0.40
C LEU A 60 13.29 -1.17 -1.06
N LYS A 61 13.28 -2.44 -1.47
CA LYS A 61 13.47 -2.82 -2.89
C LYS A 61 12.10 -3.15 -3.45
N MET A 62 11.66 -2.35 -4.43
CA MET A 62 10.37 -2.50 -5.08
C MET A 62 10.57 -2.80 -6.55
N LYS A 63 9.69 -3.64 -7.11
CA LYS A 63 9.60 -3.82 -8.57
C LYS A 63 8.69 -2.74 -9.15
N GLU A 64 8.85 -2.41 -10.42
CA GLU A 64 8.02 -1.39 -11.09
C GLU A 64 6.51 -1.68 -11.00
N ARG A 65 6.12 -2.96 -11.06
CA ARG A 65 4.73 -3.39 -10.84
C ARG A 65 4.23 -3.05 -9.43
N GLU A 66 5.05 -3.30 -8.43
CA GLU A 66 4.73 -3.00 -7.02
C GLU A 66 4.67 -1.49 -6.78
N GLU A 67 5.57 -0.71 -7.40
CA GLU A 67 5.50 0.75 -7.36
C GLU A 67 4.15 1.26 -7.90
N SER A 68 3.69 0.70 -9.02
CA SER A 68 2.42 1.05 -9.64
C SER A 68 1.22 0.71 -8.74
N GLU A 69 1.18 -0.52 -8.21
CA GLU A 69 0.11 -0.95 -7.29
C GLU A 69 0.08 -0.09 -6.02
N ILE A 70 1.24 0.25 -5.45
CA ILE A 70 1.31 1.14 -4.28
C ILE A 70 0.75 2.51 -4.59
N LEU A 71 1.06 3.09 -5.75
CA LEU A 71 0.54 4.39 -6.16
C LEU A 71 -0.98 4.36 -6.38
N GLU A 72 -1.51 3.29 -6.97
CA GLU A 72 -2.95 3.09 -7.15
C GLU A 72 -3.70 3.09 -5.81
N PHE A 73 -3.14 2.47 -4.77
CA PHE A 73 -3.72 2.51 -3.43
C PHE A 73 -3.43 3.83 -2.68
N ALA A 74 -2.25 4.42 -2.86
CA ALA A 74 -1.82 5.58 -2.11
C ALA A 74 -2.59 6.86 -2.49
N ARG A 75 -2.88 7.06 -3.79
CA ARG A 75 -3.60 8.24 -4.29
C ARG A 75 -4.98 8.45 -3.62
N PRO A 76 -5.92 7.49 -3.63
CA PRO A 76 -7.22 7.67 -2.99
C PRO A 76 -7.10 7.82 -1.47
N LEU A 77 -6.17 7.09 -0.83
CA LEU A 77 -5.93 7.20 0.61
C LEU A 77 -5.41 8.59 1.00
N PHE A 78 -4.53 9.17 0.19
CA PHE A 78 -4.01 10.51 0.40
C PHE A 78 -5.10 11.57 0.26
N LEU A 79 -5.91 11.51 -0.81
CA LEU A 79 -7.03 12.44 -1.00
C LEU A 79 -8.01 12.40 0.18
N LYS A 80 -8.41 11.19 0.60
CA LYS A 80 -9.28 11.01 1.78
C LYS A 80 -8.67 11.61 3.06
N ARG A 81 -7.35 11.51 3.23
CA ARG A 81 -6.62 12.11 4.36
C ARG A 81 -6.62 13.64 4.29
N ILE A 82 -6.46 14.20 3.09
CA ILE A 82 -6.51 15.64 2.84
C ILE A 82 -7.90 16.17 3.17
N GLU A 83 -8.96 15.57 2.64
CA GLU A 83 -10.35 15.94 2.90
C GLU A 83 -10.65 15.95 4.40
N GLN A 84 -10.31 14.86 5.10
CA GLN A 84 -10.46 14.77 6.56
C GLN A 84 -9.71 15.86 7.33
N SER A 85 -8.58 16.33 6.81
CA SER A 85 -7.80 17.39 7.45
C SER A 85 -8.40 18.78 7.21
N ILE A 86 -9.04 18.99 6.05
CA ILE A 86 -9.75 20.24 5.73
C ILE A 86 -11.01 20.35 6.58
N THR A 87 -11.86 19.31 6.63
CA THR A 87 -13.10 19.31 7.42
C THR A 87 -12.86 19.59 8.91
N LYS A 88 -11.75 19.07 9.46
CA LYS A 88 -11.36 19.33 10.86
C LYS A 88 -10.85 20.75 11.11
N ALA A 89 -10.28 21.40 10.09
CA ALA A 89 -9.82 22.78 10.20
C ALA A 89 -11.00 23.78 10.13
N GLU A 90 -12.11 23.40 9.50
CA GLU A 90 -13.32 24.22 9.33
C GLU A 90 -14.32 24.13 10.50
N THR A 91 -14.04 23.31 11.53
CA THR A 91 -14.83 23.30 12.78
C THR A 91 -14.09 24.14 13.84
N PRO A 92 -14.27 25.48 13.87
CA PRO A 92 -13.74 26.27 14.97
C PRO A 92 -14.50 25.91 16.26
N ASN A 93 -13.76 25.64 17.34
CA ASN A 93 -14.29 25.72 18.69
C ASN A 93 -14.69 27.16 19.03
#